data_AF-A0A662DWN2-F1
#
_entry.id   AF-A0A662DWN2-F1
#
_cell.length_a   1.000
_cell.length_b   1.000
_cell.length_c   1.000
_cell.angle_alpha   90.00
_cell.angle_beta   90.00
_cell.angle_gamma   90.00
#
_symmetry.space_group_name_H-M   'P 1'
#
loop_
_entity.id
_entity.type
_entity.pdbx_description
1 polymer ?
#
loop_
_entity_poly.entity_id
_entity_poly.type
_entity_poly.pdbx_seq_one_letter_code
_entity_poly.pdbx_strand_id
1 'polypeptide(L)' 'IGGRVLAPEGAELIMEISLAIRHRMTSTELAKMLHPYLTLAEAVKLAAITFDKNVNQLSCCAT' A
#
# COMPACT_ATOMS: atom_id res chain seq x y z
N ILE A 1 -14.66 3.03 1.83
CA ILE A 1 -13.41 2.46 1.25
C ILE A 1 -12.79 3.50 0.34
N GLY A 2 -11.49 3.75 0.47
CA GLY A 2 -10.79 4.80 -0.29
C GLY A 2 -9.38 5.01 0.25
N GLY A 3 -8.52 5.63 -0.56
CA GLY A 3 -7.18 6.06 -0.18
C GLY A 3 -6.93 7.51 -0.60
N ARG A 4 -5.99 8.18 0.08
CA ARG A 4 -5.55 9.54 -0.26
C ARG A 4 -4.04 9.56 -0.25
N VAL A 5 -3.45 10.18 -1.26
CA VAL A 5 -2.00 10.26 -1.42
C VAL A 5 -1.63 11.70 -1.70
N LEU A 6 -0.72 12.25 -0.90
CA LEU A 6 -0.07 13.52 -1.14
C LEU A 6 1.43 13.25 -1.20
N ALA A 7 1.92 12.98 -2.40
CA ALA A 7 3.30 12.63 -2.69
C ALA A 7 3.62 12.94 -4.16
N PRO A 8 4.90 13.05 -4.53
CA PRO A 8 5.33 12.90 -5.92
C PRO A 8 4.68 11.67 -6.56
N GLU A 9 4.33 11.76 -7.85
CA GLU A 9 3.70 10.68 -8.62
C GLU A 9 2.42 10.08 -7.99
N GLY A 10 1.72 10.82 -7.12
CA GLY A 10 0.52 10.33 -6.41
C GLY A 10 -0.63 9.88 -7.33
N ALA A 11 -0.67 10.39 -8.57
CA ALA A 11 -1.61 9.94 -9.59
C ALA A 11 -1.35 8.50 -10.07
N GLU A 12 -0.10 8.05 -10.07
CA GLU A 12 0.25 6.66 -10.40
C GLU A 12 -0.18 5.73 -9.25
N LEU A 13 0.07 6.14 -8.00
CA LEU A 13 -0.33 5.38 -6.81
C LEU A 13 -1.85 5.25 -6.66
N ILE A 14 -2.61 6.30 -6.97
CA ILE A 14 -4.07 6.26 -6.84
C ILE A 14 -4.70 5.31 -7.88
N MET A 15 -4.04 5.05 -9.01
CA MET A 15 -4.50 4.07 -9.99
C MET A 15 -4.50 2.66 -9.41
N GLU A 16 -3.43 2.29 -8.69
CA GLU A 16 -3.33 1.01 -8.00
C GLU A 16 -4.45 0.85 -6.95
N ILE A 17 -4.66 1.88 -6.12
CA ILE A 17 -5.73 1.90 -5.11
C ILE A 17 -7.12 1.78 -5.77
N SER A 18 -7.32 2.44 -6.92
CA SER A 18 -8.57 2.38 -7.67
C SER A 18 -8.84 0.97 -8.19
N LEU A 19 -7.83 0.27 -8.70
CA LEU A 19 -7.91 -1.14 -9.10
C LEU A 19 -8.19 -2.05 -7.90
N ALA A 20 -7.49 -1.87 -6.78
CA ALA A 20 -7.72 -2.64 -5.56
C ALA A 20 -9.18 -2.53 -5.08
N ILE A 21 -9.74 -1.32 -5.10
CA ILE A 21 -11.16 -1.07 -4.76
C ILE A 21 -12.10 -1.74 -5.77
N ARG A 22 -11.82 -1.60 -7.08
CA ARG A 22 -12.62 -2.24 -8.14
C ARG A 22 -12.68 -3.75 -7.99
N HIS A 23 -11.56 -4.37 -7.60
CA HIS A 23 -11.45 -5.80 -7.37
C HIS A 23 -11.89 -6.24 -5.96
N ARG A 24 -12.37 -5.31 -5.13
CA ARG A 24 -12.81 -5.56 -3.75
C ARG A 24 -11.73 -6.24 -2.88
N MET A 25 -10.46 -5.90 -3.13
CA MET A 25 -9.35 -6.41 -2.33
C MET A 25 -9.43 -5.90 -0.89
N THR A 26 -9.10 -6.78 0.04
CA THR A 26 -8.92 -6.45 1.46
C THR A 26 -7.54 -5.80 1.68
N SER A 27 -7.37 -5.07 2.78
CA SER A 27 -6.05 -4.54 3.17
C SER A 27 -5.03 -5.65 3.39
N THR A 28 -5.46 -6.81 3.90
CA THR A 28 -4.59 -7.98 4.08
C THR A 28 -4.12 -8.58 2.76
N GLU A 29 -4.98 -8.65 1.75
CA GLU A 29 -4.57 -9.09 0.40
C GLU A 29 -3.59 -8.11 -0.21
N LEU A 30 -3.85 -6.80 -0.08
CA LEU A 30 -2.97 -5.74 -0.58
C LEU A 30 -1.59 -5.76 0.10
N ALA A 31 -1.54 -6.00 1.42
CA ALA A 31 -0.30 -6.13 2.17
C ALA A 31 0.56 -7.33 1.74
N LYS A 32 -0.07 -8.41 1.25
CA LYS A 32 0.60 -9.62 0.76
C LYS A 32 1.11 -9.51 -0.68
N MET A 33 0.70 -8.48 -1.42
CA MET A 33 1.17 -8.25 -2.78
C MET A 33 2.65 -7.86 -2.79
N LEU A 34 3.38 -8.38 -3.77
CA LEU A 34 4.78 -8.01 -3.98
C LEU A 34 4.88 -6.62 -4.59
N HIS A 35 5.54 -5.72 -3.87
CA HIS A 35 5.90 -4.40 -4.33
C HIS A 35 7.43 -4.29 -4.37
N PRO A 36 8.03 -3.74 -5.43
CA PRO A 36 9.47 -3.53 -5.48
C PRO A 36 9.92 -2.53 -4.40
N TYR A 37 10.99 -2.89 -3.68
CA TYR A 37 11.57 -2.06 -2.64
C TYR A 37 12.07 -0.72 -3.19
N LEU A 38 11.95 0.35 -2.41
CA LEU A 38 12.33 1.73 -2.79
C LEU A 38 11.55 2.27 -4.00
N THR A 39 10.29 1.86 -4.13
CA THR A 39 9.35 2.48 -5.06
C THR A 39 8.22 3.16 -4.31
N LEU A 40 7.61 4.19 -4.89
CA LEU A 40 6.45 4.83 -4.28
C LEU A 40 5.25 3.87 -4.15
N ALA A 41 5.15 2.87 -5.02
CA ALA A 41 4.13 1.82 -4.94
C ALA A 41 4.26 0.99 -3.65
N GLU A 42 5.49 0.78 -3.15
CA GLU A 42 5.71 0.13 -1.85
C GLU A 42 4.98 0.84 -0.70
N ALA A 43 4.80 2.16 -0.78
CA ALA A 43 4.06 2.89 0.25
C ALA A 43 2.60 2.42 0.38
N VAL A 44 1.98 1.94 -0.70
CA VAL A 44 0.62 1.37 -0.68
C VAL A 44 0.60 0.09 0.14
N LYS A 45 1.58 -0.80 -0.06
CA LYS A 45 1.78 -2.01 0.75
C LYS A 45 2.05 -1.67 2.22
N LEU A 46 2.97 -0.76 2.50
CA LEU A 46 3.31 -0.38 3.88
C LEU A 46 2.10 0.21 4.61
N ALA A 47 1.32 1.07 3.95
CA ALA A 47 0.06 1.57 4.48
C ALA A 47 -1.01 0.48 4.70
N ALA A 48 -0.97 -0.60 3.92
CA ALA A 48 -1.86 -1.74 4.11
C ALA A 48 -1.43 -2.61 5.31
N ILE A 49 -0.12 -2.79 5.54
CA ILE A 49 0.41 -3.54 6.70
C ILE A 49 0.06 -2.83 8.02
N THR A 50 -0.02 -1.50 8.04
CA THR A 50 -0.28 -0.74 9.26
C THR A 50 -1.69 -0.88 9.83
N PHE A 51 -2.60 -1.56 9.10
CA PHE A 51 -3.88 -1.98 9.68
C PHE A 51 -3.71 -3.05 10.77
N ASP A 52 -2.63 -3.83 10.75
CA ASP A 52 -2.37 -4.93 11.68
C ASP A 52 -1.11 -4.72 12.56
N LYS A 53 -0.10 -3.99 12.05
CA LYS A 53 1.17 -3.75 12.76
C LYS A 53 1.48 -2.26 12.92
N ASN A 54 2.21 -1.90 13.98
CA ASN A 54 2.68 -0.52 14.17
C ASN A 54 3.78 -0.19 13.16
N VAL A 55 3.71 0.99 12.52
CA VAL A 55 4.72 1.47 11.57
C VAL A 55 6.14 1.46 12.14
N ASN A 56 6.30 1.78 13.43
CA ASN A 56 7.59 1.80 14.12
C ASN A 56 8.20 0.41 14.35
N GLN A 57 7.42 -0.64 14.14
CA GLN A 57 7.85 -2.05 14.28
C GLN A 57 8.11 -2.72 12.93
N LEU A 58 7.99 -1.98 11.81
CA LEU A 58 8.26 -2.51 10.48
C LEU A 58 9.77 -2.57 10.24
N SER A 59 10.25 -3.73 9.78
CA SER A 59 11.58 -3.87 9.20
C SER A 59 11.60 -3.35 7.75
N CYS A 60 12.79 -3.24 7.15
CA CYS A 60 12.97 -2.64 5.82
C CYS A 60 12.15 -3.28 4.69
N CYS A 61 11.77 -4.56 4.80
CA CYS A 61 10.98 -5.27 3.79
C CYS A 61 9.76 -5.96 4.43
N ALA A 62 9.13 -5.30 5.40
CA ALA A 62 8.06 -5.90 6.18
C ALA A 62 6.94 -6.51 5.32
N THR A 63 6.41 -7.62 5.81
CA THR A 63 5.28 -8.37 5.25
C THR A 63 4.21 -8.62 6.31
#